data_AF-A0A2J6SVN3-F1
#
_entry.id   AF-A0A2J6SVN3-F1
#
_cell.length_a   1.000
_cell.length_b   1.000
_cell.length_c   1.000
_cell.angle_alpha   90.00
_cell.angle_beta   90.00
_cell.angle_gamma   90.00
#
_symmetry.space_group_name_H-M   'P 1'
#
loop_
_entity.id
_entity.type
_entity.pdbx_description
1 polymer ?
#
loop_
_entity_poly.entity_id
_entity_poly.type
_entity_poly.pdbx_seq_one_letter_code
_entity_poly.pdbx_strand_id
1 'polypeptide(L)'
;MTLNLETCGLKLSKWRSGIPVALSFKYGLSNGEKVEEHFRLWPTCEILPEVLSEMQNRLHENRTDSAATLDLVSTWLKVCTTSHPDCNVDSASMKMPTRLLELGVPHRDHLRLSVAAPTSNKHPYITLSHCWGAAKFLKLTADTFQQLLDGIHLNVLPQSFQDAVMITQTLGVRYLWIDSLCILQDSLEDWRQEASTMGDVYKGALCNIAASGSDDSNGGCFHMRNPQVVEPCIITTEFSDSPNGEYHIRLEDYLEAGLHNDQTIFTRGWIVQERALPPRVIHFGRNQVFWECKTGDLCETYPSGFKVAQKGWGGWYGFSDFFSSFKTWDMGSNQSTHNDPEARVRDLYGVWAQLVGVYSRCNLTKAEDKLVAISGLAKEIHKALGSKDRYLAGLWRQHILYQLLWYHGLDGYATDTRTSARPDSYRAPSWSWASLDGKVDIDFPAPSTSMVFDFHVTLIDVHVEQVTDDPFAQVKAGYVRLCGPLLTLTIKRTTSSILSRSRAYDALLNGQHTGGFVYPDMDVGDADVPFLHFMPFYNSNMANSQCVGLLLQPTGVSKGEFRRCGRLSIFGKAVKIAGGPLWTNIKNHDWLEYESFDGSSAFTISII
;
A
#
# COMPACT_ATOMS: atom_id res chain seq x y z
N MET A 1 4.43 -37.98 3.95
CA MET A 1 3.05 -38.11 3.47
C MET A 1 3.14 -38.27 1.95
N THR A 2 2.88 -39.47 1.42
CA THR A 2 2.95 -39.70 -0.03
C THR A 2 1.69 -39.14 -0.66
N LEU A 3 1.75 -37.93 -1.22
CA LEU A 3 0.62 -37.39 -1.98
C LEU A 3 0.53 -38.18 -3.29
N ASN A 4 -0.48 -39.03 -3.41
CA ASN A 4 -0.75 -39.74 -4.67
C ASN A 4 -1.49 -38.77 -5.63
N LEU A 5 -0.73 -38.23 -6.57
CA LEU A 5 -1.07 -37.06 -7.41
C LEU A 5 -2.14 -37.33 -8.48
N GLU A 6 -2.62 -38.57 -8.64
CA GLU A 6 -3.62 -38.93 -9.66
C GLU A 6 -5.04 -38.45 -9.35
N THR A 7 -5.37 -38.15 -8.09
CA THR A 7 -6.73 -37.75 -7.69
C THR A 7 -6.97 -36.23 -7.69
N CYS A 8 -5.91 -35.43 -7.79
CA CYS A 8 -5.98 -33.97 -7.87
C CYS A 8 -5.74 -33.55 -9.32
N GLY A 9 -6.77 -33.01 -10.00
CA GLY A 9 -6.70 -32.58 -11.40
C GLY A 9 -5.71 -31.44 -11.66
N LEU A 10 -4.41 -31.76 -11.69
CA LEU A 10 -3.29 -30.84 -11.92
C LEU A 10 -3.10 -30.58 -13.42
N LYS A 11 -2.88 -29.32 -13.78
CA LYS A 11 -2.35 -28.92 -15.09
C LYS A 11 -0.93 -28.38 -14.91
N LEU A 12 0.05 -29.07 -15.48
CA LEU A 12 1.45 -28.63 -15.49
C LEU A 12 1.73 -27.77 -16.73
N SER A 13 2.40 -26.63 -16.55
CA SER A 13 2.99 -25.87 -17.65
C SER A 13 4.38 -26.44 -17.99
N LYS A 14 4.75 -26.47 -19.29
CA LYS A 14 6.06 -26.97 -19.75
C LYS A 14 7.23 -26.30 -19.02
N TRP A 15 8.17 -27.12 -18.53
CA TRP A 15 9.41 -26.68 -17.89
C TRP A 15 10.28 -25.84 -18.84
N ARG A 16 10.85 -24.75 -18.32
CA ARG A 16 11.90 -23.94 -18.96
C ARG A 16 12.90 -23.56 -17.87
N SER A 17 14.19 -23.67 -18.16
CA SER A 17 15.26 -23.25 -17.24
C SER A 17 15.03 -21.83 -16.71
N GLY A 18 15.09 -21.64 -15.39
CA GLY A 18 14.84 -20.37 -14.70
C GLY A 18 13.37 -19.96 -14.57
N ILE A 19 12.42 -20.81 -14.94
CA ILE A 19 10.97 -20.57 -14.75
C ILE A 19 10.40 -21.66 -13.84
N PRO A 20 9.89 -21.31 -12.64
CA PRO A 20 9.30 -22.28 -11.72
C PRO A 20 8.06 -22.95 -12.32
N VAL A 21 7.86 -24.24 -12.03
CA VAL A 21 6.68 -24.98 -12.48
C VAL A 21 5.50 -24.60 -11.60
N ALA A 22 4.43 -24.06 -12.20
CA ALA A 22 3.20 -23.75 -11.49
C ALA A 22 2.38 -25.02 -11.25
N LEU A 23 1.94 -25.22 -10.00
CA LEU A 23 1.00 -26.25 -9.56
C LEU A 23 -0.29 -25.57 -9.11
N SER A 24 -1.44 -26.20 -9.32
CA SER A 24 -2.73 -25.72 -8.79
C SER A 24 -3.47 -26.88 -8.16
N PHE A 25 -3.76 -26.78 -6.86
CA PHE A 25 -4.49 -27.80 -6.11
C PHE A 25 -5.93 -27.35 -5.93
N LYS A 26 -6.88 -28.23 -6.22
CA LYS A 26 -8.30 -28.03 -5.94
C LYS A 26 -8.74 -29.04 -4.91
N TYR A 27 -9.17 -28.56 -3.74
CA TYR A 27 -9.67 -29.42 -2.68
C TYR A 27 -10.94 -28.86 -2.04
N GLY A 28 -11.77 -29.74 -1.49
CA GLY A 28 -12.97 -29.39 -0.75
C GLY A 28 -12.68 -29.33 0.73
N LEU A 29 -13.06 -28.24 1.38
CA LEU A 29 -13.08 -28.13 2.84
C LEU A 29 -14.27 -28.90 3.42
N SER A 30 -14.17 -29.28 4.69
CA SER A 30 -15.22 -30.02 5.41
C SER A 30 -16.55 -29.25 5.52
N ASN A 31 -16.51 -27.92 5.36
CA ASN A 31 -17.68 -27.04 5.30
C ASN A 31 -18.35 -26.99 3.91
N GLY A 32 -17.82 -27.71 2.92
CA GLY A 32 -18.34 -27.76 1.55
C GLY A 32 -17.78 -26.69 0.60
N GLU A 33 -16.92 -25.78 1.08
CA GLU A 33 -16.24 -24.82 0.22
C GLU A 33 -15.19 -25.52 -0.66
N LYS A 34 -15.02 -25.03 -1.88
CA LYS A 34 -13.98 -25.48 -2.80
C LYS A 34 -12.88 -24.44 -2.84
N VAL A 35 -11.67 -24.84 -2.48
CA VAL A 35 -10.48 -23.99 -2.48
C VAL A 35 -9.60 -24.39 -3.67
N GLU A 36 -9.12 -23.39 -4.40
CA GLU A 36 -8.08 -23.53 -5.42
C GLU A 36 -6.84 -22.76 -4.96
N GLU A 37 -5.72 -23.45 -4.75
CA GLU A 37 -4.46 -22.86 -4.32
C GLU A 37 -3.37 -23.07 -5.38
N HIS A 38 -2.58 -22.04 -5.61
CA HIS A 38 -1.50 -22.05 -6.59
C HIS A 38 -0.14 -22.12 -5.88
N PHE A 39 0.72 -23.06 -6.31
CA PHE A 39 2.06 -23.28 -5.76
C PHE A 39 3.09 -23.20 -6.88
N ARG A 40 4.35 -23.00 -6.51
CA ARG A 40 5.47 -23.07 -7.44
C ARG A 40 6.51 -24.06 -6.96
N LEU A 41 7.00 -24.90 -7.87
CA LEU A 41 8.11 -25.80 -7.63
C LEU A 41 9.43 -25.12 -8.01
N TRP A 42 10.37 -25.14 -7.07
CA TRP A 42 11.72 -24.60 -7.25
C TRP A 42 12.74 -25.73 -7.08
N PRO A 43 13.62 -25.95 -8.07
CA PRO A 43 14.64 -26.98 -7.96
C PRO A 43 15.65 -26.60 -6.87
N THR A 44 16.08 -27.58 -6.07
CA THR A 44 17.01 -27.38 -4.95
C THR A 44 18.34 -26.74 -5.39
N CYS A 45 18.75 -26.87 -6.66
CA CYS A 45 19.95 -26.23 -7.21
C CYS A 45 19.85 -24.70 -7.39
N GLU A 46 18.65 -24.12 -7.31
CA GLU A 46 18.45 -22.66 -7.30
C GLU A 46 18.52 -22.07 -5.88
N ILE A 47 18.57 -22.93 -4.86
CA ILE A 47 18.93 -22.60 -3.47
C ILE A 47 20.47 -22.55 -3.42
N LEU A 48 21.03 -21.52 -2.79
CA LEU A 48 22.48 -21.35 -2.71
C LEU A 48 23.12 -22.60 -2.02
N PRO A 49 24.19 -23.21 -2.56
CA PRO A 49 24.73 -24.48 -2.03
C PRO A 49 25.17 -24.45 -0.56
N GLU A 50 25.58 -23.28 -0.06
CA GLU A 50 25.95 -23.02 1.34
C GLU A 50 24.76 -23.23 2.31
N VAL A 51 23.53 -23.15 1.79
CA VAL A 51 22.26 -23.09 2.54
C VAL A 51 21.71 -24.47 2.91
N LEU A 52 22.00 -25.51 2.12
CA LEU A 52 21.47 -26.86 2.37
C LEU A 52 22.03 -27.46 3.67
N SER A 53 23.30 -27.20 3.98
CA SER A 53 23.94 -27.72 5.19
C SER A 53 23.50 -27.02 6.49
N GLU A 54 23.15 -25.73 6.42
CA GLU A 54 22.62 -24.97 7.55
C GLU A 54 21.14 -25.28 7.81
N MET A 55 20.34 -25.48 6.75
CA MET A 55 18.92 -25.83 6.87
C MET A 55 18.71 -27.23 7.44
N GLN A 56 19.52 -28.22 7.06
CA GLN A 56 19.37 -29.61 7.50
C GLN A 56 19.71 -29.85 8.98
N ASN A 57 20.40 -28.92 9.64
CA ASN A 57 20.86 -29.06 11.03
C ASN A 57 20.13 -28.14 12.02
N ARG A 58 19.17 -27.31 11.57
CA ARG A 58 18.42 -26.42 12.46
C ARG A 58 17.18 -27.12 13.00
N LEU A 59 17.20 -27.41 14.30
CA LEU A 59 15.99 -27.77 15.04
C LEU A 59 15.16 -26.51 15.22
N HIS A 60 14.01 -26.44 14.54
CA HIS A 60 13.06 -25.39 14.79
C HIS A 60 12.43 -25.56 16.17
N GLU A 61 12.51 -24.52 16.99
CA GLU A 61 11.93 -24.54 18.33
C GLU A 61 10.44 -24.17 18.30
N ASN A 62 9.71 -24.54 19.34
CA ASN A 62 8.26 -24.33 19.46
C ASN A 62 7.88 -22.89 19.84
N ARG A 63 8.83 -21.94 19.82
CA ARG A 63 8.62 -20.53 20.14
C ARG A 63 9.46 -19.61 19.26
N THR A 64 8.95 -18.41 19.01
CA THR A 64 9.66 -17.36 18.24
C THR A 64 10.67 -16.55 19.07
N ASP A 65 10.72 -16.72 20.39
CA ASP A 65 11.73 -16.13 21.30
C ASP A 65 12.92 -17.03 21.59
N SER A 66 13.04 -18.17 20.90
CA SER A 66 14.17 -19.07 21.07
C SER A 66 15.51 -18.38 20.80
N ALA A 67 16.56 -18.87 21.45
CA ALA A 67 17.93 -18.40 21.21
C ALA A 67 18.31 -18.55 19.73
N ALA A 68 17.95 -19.68 19.11
CA ALA A 68 18.19 -19.92 17.69
C ALA A 68 17.49 -18.90 16.77
N THR A 69 16.24 -18.54 17.06
CA THR A 69 15.50 -17.52 16.29
C THR A 69 16.12 -16.13 16.48
N LEU A 70 16.49 -15.75 17.71
CA LEU A 70 17.08 -14.43 17.98
C LEU A 70 18.51 -14.30 17.41
N ASP A 71 19.30 -15.38 17.41
CA ASP A 71 20.61 -15.45 16.76
C ASP A 71 20.48 -15.34 15.24
N LEU A 72 19.44 -15.94 14.65
CA LEU A 72 19.14 -15.80 13.24
C LEU A 72 18.80 -14.35 12.88
N VAL A 73 17.94 -13.69 13.66
CA VAL A 73 17.59 -12.27 13.45
C VAL A 73 18.86 -11.39 13.55
N SER A 74 19.72 -11.66 14.53
CA SER A 74 21.01 -10.97 14.67
C SER A 74 21.93 -11.19 13.47
N THR A 75 21.92 -12.41 12.91
CA THR A 75 22.68 -12.77 11.71
C THR A 75 22.17 -12.01 10.48
N TRP A 76 20.86 -11.96 10.26
CA TRP A 76 20.26 -11.19 9.16
C TRP A 76 20.60 -9.71 9.24
N LEU A 77 20.51 -9.12 10.44
CA LEU A 77 20.88 -7.72 10.66
C LEU A 77 22.37 -7.49 10.36
N LYS A 78 23.25 -8.37 10.83
CA LYS A 78 24.69 -8.29 10.55
C LYS A 78 24.99 -8.37 9.06
N VAL A 79 24.47 -9.38 8.36
CA VAL A 79 24.66 -9.55 6.91
C VAL A 79 24.17 -8.31 6.16
N CYS A 80 22.97 -7.82 6.48
CA CYS A 80 22.42 -6.66 5.81
C CYS A 80 23.22 -5.37 6.09
N THR A 81 23.73 -5.19 7.30
CA THR A 81 24.53 -3.99 7.66
C THR A 81 25.95 -4.03 7.09
N THR A 82 26.51 -5.22 6.81
CA THR A 82 27.87 -5.34 6.25
C THR A 82 27.90 -5.49 4.74
N SER A 83 26.87 -6.08 4.14
CA SER A 83 26.94 -6.61 2.77
C SER A 83 25.93 -6.01 1.79
N HIS A 84 24.95 -5.20 2.25
CA HIS A 84 23.92 -4.61 1.39
C HIS A 84 24.09 -3.08 1.31
N PRO A 85 24.84 -2.53 0.34
CA PRO A 85 25.11 -1.10 0.22
C PRO A 85 23.84 -0.23 0.23
N ASP A 86 22.81 -0.65 -0.50
CA ASP A 86 21.56 0.11 -0.65
C ASP A 86 20.79 0.25 0.67
N CYS A 87 21.02 -0.68 1.62
CA CYS A 87 20.43 -0.66 2.96
C CYS A 87 21.21 0.22 3.95
N ASN A 88 22.42 0.67 3.60
CA ASN A 88 23.36 1.37 4.49
C ASN A 88 23.74 2.76 3.97
N VAL A 89 22.82 3.40 3.23
CA VAL A 89 23.03 4.76 2.73
C VAL A 89 23.22 5.72 3.90
N ASP A 90 24.23 6.57 3.78
CA ASP A 90 24.74 7.42 4.84
C ASP A 90 23.65 8.35 5.40
N SER A 91 23.28 8.13 6.66
CA SER A 91 22.15 8.81 7.29
C SER A 91 22.51 10.22 7.79
N ALA A 92 23.71 10.73 7.47
CA ALA A 92 24.27 11.99 7.97
C ALA A 92 23.34 13.22 7.85
N SER A 93 22.42 13.22 6.89
CA SER A 93 21.43 14.29 6.65
C SER A 93 20.05 14.04 7.27
N MET A 94 19.88 12.92 7.98
CA MET A 94 18.59 12.45 8.47
C MET A 94 18.21 13.12 9.78
N LYS A 95 16.95 13.57 9.89
CA LYS A 95 16.43 14.14 11.12
C LYS A 95 16.26 13.03 12.17
N MET A 96 16.91 13.22 13.32
CA MET A 96 16.70 12.35 14.47
C MET A 96 15.33 12.61 15.10
N PRO A 97 14.70 11.58 15.71
CA PRO A 97 13.50 11.77 16.51
C PRO A 97 13.78 12.75 17.65
N THR A 98 12.81 13.57 18.02
CA THR A 98 12.96 14.51 19.16
C THR A 98 13.11 13.76 20.49
N ARG A 99 12.53 12.56 20.58
CA ARG A 99 12.46 11.72 21.76
C ARG A 99 12.72 10.25 21.43
N LEU A 100 13.47 9.58 22.29
CA LEU A 100 13.76 8.15 22.23
C LEU A 100 13.63 7.53 23.62
N LEU A 101 13.32 6.24 23.70
CA LEU A 101 13.41 5.47 24.94
C LEU A 101 14.82 4.92 25.08
N GLU A 102 15.50 5.27 26.16
CA GLU A 102 16.79 4.69 26.54
C GLU A 102 16.55 3.46 27.43
N LEU A 103 17.09 2.32 27.00
CA LEU A 103 16.86 1.02 27.64
C LEU A 103 17.93 0.72 28.69
N GLY A 104 17.53 0.09 29.79
CA GLY A 104 18.43 -0.34 30.85
C GLY A 104 18.87 0.78 31.80
N VAL A 105 18.11 1.88 31.87
CA VAL A 105 18.38 3.04 32.73
C VAL A 105 17.10 3.40 33.50
N PRO A 106 17.15 3.60 34.84
CA PRO A 106 18.33 3.55 35.71
C PRO A 106 18.85 2.13 36.01
N HIS A 107 18.04 1.09 35.77
CA HIS A 107 18.37 -0.30 35.98
C HIS A 107 18.08 -1.13 34.72
N ARG A 108 18.66 -2.33 34.63
CA ARG A 108 18.58 -3.20 33.43
C ARG A 108 17.14 -3.52 33.00
N ASP A 109 16.23 -3.59 33.96
CA ASP A 109 14.80 -3.87 33.86
C ASP A 109 13.93 -2.60 33.77
N HIS A 110 14.54 -1.46 33.43
CA HIS A 110 13.86 -0.19 33.24
C HIS A 110 14.07 0.37 31.83
N LEU A 111 13.18 1.27 31.44
CA LEU A 111 13.41 2.21 30.36
C LEU A 111 13.08 3.63 30.81
N ARG A 112 13.65 4.63 30.14
CA ARG A 112 13.31 6.04 30.35
C ARG A 112 13.19 6.80 29.05
N LEU A 113 12.43 7.89 29.05
CA LEU A 113 12.34 8.84 27.95
C LEU A 113 13.58 9.73 27.93
N SER A 114 14.20 9.87 26.77
CA SER A 114 15.30 10.79 26.49
C SER A 114 14.82 11.88 25.52
N VAL A 115 14.75 13.12 26.00
CA VAL A 115 14.30 14.32 25.25
C VAL A 115 15.46 15.01 24.51
N ALA A 116 16.69 14.64 24.86
CA ALA A 116 17.89 15.01 24.11
C ALA A 116 18.37 13.76 23.38
N ALA A 117 17.60 13.33 22.36
CA ALA A 117 18.05 12.26 21.48
C ALA A 117 19.48 12.58 21.01
N PRO A 118 20.40 11.59 21.03
CA PRO A 118 21.78 11.84 20.70
C PRO A 118 21.89 12.62 19.38
N THR A 119 22.57 13.77 19.41
CA THR A 119 22.71 14.71 18.28
C THR A 119 23.58 14.16 17.13
N SER A 120 23.91 12.86 17.17
CA SER A 120 24.71 12.20 16.14
C SER A 120 24.15 10.84 15.80
N ASN A 121 24.19 10.49 14.52
CA ASN A 121 23.86 9.18 13.98
C ASN A 121 24.78 8.05 14.45
N LYS A 122 25.71 8.31 15.38
CA LYS A 122 26.54 7.30 16.03
C LYS A 122 25.76 6.42 17.01
N HIS A 123 24.50 6.75 17.26
CA HIS A 123 23.64 6.03 18.19
C HIS A 123 22.43 5.49 17.43
N PRO A 124 22.48 4.24 16.94
CA PRO A 124 21.34 3.63 16.27
C PRO A 124 20.17 3.48 17.24
N TYR A 125 18.97 3.49 16.69
CA TYR A 125 17.73 3.18 17.38
C TYR A 125 16.89 2.22 16.54
N ILE A 126 15.97 1.54 17.22
CA ILE A 126 14.98 0.66 16.61
C ILE A 126 13.60 1.30 16.78
N THR A 127 12.68 1.06 15.85
CA THR A 127 11.27 1.45 15.97
C THR A 127 10.39 0.23 16.22
N LEU A 128 9.21 0.42 16.81
CA LEU A 128 8.20 -0.63 16.97
C LEU A 128 6.90 -0.29 16.22
N SER A 129 6.50 -1.17 15.32
CA SER A 129 5.15 -1.26 14.76
C SER A 129 4.31 -2.26 15.54
N HIS A 130 3.21 -1.82 16.12
CA HIS A 130 2.30 -2.66 16.90
C HIS A 130 0.85 -2.17 16.80
N CYS A 131 -0.12 -3.06 16.96
CA CYS A 131 -1.52 -2.67 17.06
C CYS A 131 -1.83 -2.16 18.46
N TRP A 132 -2.46 -0.98 18.58
CA TRP A 132 -2.88 -0.46 19.89
C TRP A 132 -4.05 -1.26 20.48
N GLY A 133 -4.94 -1.77 19.63
CA GLY A 133 -6.16 -2.45 20.05
C GLY A 133 -7.04 -1.60 20.98
N ALA A 134 -7.86 -2.26 21.80
CA ALA A 134 -8.66 -1.62 22.86
C ALA A 134 -7.92 -1.53 24.21
N ALA A 135 -6.65 -1.91 24.24
CA ALA A 135 -5.86 -1.98 25.46
C ALA A 135 -5.60 -0.58 26.04
N LYS A 136 -5.84 -0.43 27.35
CA LYS A 136 -5.37 0.74 28.10
C LYS A 136 -3.96 0.44 28.61
N PHE A 137 -3.01 1.27 28.21
CA PHE A 137 -1.62 1.15 28.60
C PHE A 137 -1.00 2.52 28.80
N LEU A 138 0.17 2.55 29.43
CA LEU A 138 0.92 3.78 29.68
C LEU A 138 1.26 4.48 28.37
N LYS A 139 0.96 5.78 28.30
CA LYS A 139 1.27 6.65 27.16
C LYS A 139 2.02 7.87 27.65
N LEU A 140 2.78 8.51 26.78
CA LEU A 140 3.36 9.82 27.06
C LEU A 140 2.25 10.88 27.05
N THR A 141 1.96 11.44 28.23
CA THR A 141 1.05 12.56 28.46
C THR A 141 1.74 13.58 29.34
N ALA A 142 1.16 14.76 29.54
CA ALA A 142 1.72 15.75 30.47
C ALA A 142 1.89 15.15 31.89
N ASP A 143 0.95 14.32 32.33
CA ASP A 143 0.96 13.70 33.65
C ASP A 143 2.02 12.61 33.81
N THR A 144 2.29 11.82 32.76
CA THR A 144 3.27 10.72 32.80
C THR A 144 4.66 11.16 32.35
N PHE A 145 4.82 12.39 31.87
CA PHE A 145 6.06 12.92 31.31
C PHE A 145 7.24 12.77 32.26
N GLN A 146 7.11 13.28 33.48
CA GLN A 146 8.19 13.23 34.48
C GLN A 146 8.49 11.78 34.91
N GLN A 147 7.45 10.97 35.08
CA GLN A 147 7.61 9.55 35.42
C GLN A 147 8.42 8.81 34.35
N LEU A 148 8.14 9.08 33.06
CA LEU A 148 8.88 8.49 31.95
C LEU A 148 10.32 9.00 31.87
N LEU A 149 10.59 10.26 32.22
CA LEU A 149 11.97 10.80 32.31
C LEU A 149 12.80 10.12 33.40
N ASP A 150 12.20 9.91 34.57
CA ASP A 150 12.87 9.30 35.73
C ASP A 150 13.16 7.81 35.49
N GLY A 151 12.31 7.17 34.68
CA GLY A 151 12.42 5.78 34.28
C GLY A 151 11.36 4.91 34.93
N ILE A 152 10.87 3.94 34.18
CA ILE A 152 9.80 3.01 34.57
C ILE A 152 10.25 1.58 34.42
N HIS A 153 9.75 0.72 35.29
CA HIS A 153 10.02 -0.71 35.25
C HIS A 153 9.26 -1.38 34.09
N LEU A 154 9.89 -2.32 33.38
CA LEU A 154 9.32 -2.91 32.16
C LEU A 154 7.98 -3.65 32.37
N ASN A 155 7.75 -4.21 33.56
CA ASN A 155 6.50 -4.93 33.88
C ASN A 155 5.21 -4.07 33.84
N VAL A 156 5.31 -2.73 33.84
CA VAL A 156 4.13 -1.85 33.69
C VAL A 156 3.72 -1.66 32.24
N LEU A 157 4.57 -2.09 31.30
CA LEU A 157 4.35 -1.94 29.87
C LEU A 157 3.62 -3.16 29.30
N PRO A 158 2.88 -2.99 28.19
CA PRO A 158 2.29 -4.11 27.46
C PRO A 158 3.35 -5.12 26.97
N GLN A 159 2.93 -6.36 26.74
CA GLN A 159 3.83 -7.44 26.32
C GLN A 159 4.59 -7.09 25.04
N SER A 160 3.95 -6.46 24.05
CA SER A 160 4.63 -6.07 22.79
C SER A 160 5.78 -5.09 23.04
N PHE A 161 5.71 -4.28 24.10
CA PHE A 161 6.73 -3.29 24.41
C PHE A 161 7.88 -3.97 25.15
N GLN A 162 7.56 -4.86 26.10
CA GLN A 162 8.54 -5.67 26.80
C GLN A 162 9.35 -6.53 25.82
N ASP A 163 8.67 -7.19 24.88
CA ASP A 163 9.31 -8.00 23.84
C ASP A 163 10.19 -7.14 22.92
N ALA A 164 9.70 -5.96 22.50
CA ALA A 164 10.48 -5.04 21.69
C ALA A 164 11.75 -4.55 22.41
N VAL A 165 11.68 -4.29 23.73
CA VAL A 165 12.85 -3.97 24.56
C VAL A 165 13.84 -5.12 24.58
N MET A 166 13.36 -6.35 24.79
CA MET A 166 14.22 -7.55 24.78
C MET A 166 14.92 -7.72 23.43
N ILE A 167 14.18 -7.65 22.32
CA ILE A 167 14.75 -7.77 20.97
C ILE A 167 15.80 -6.67 20.74
N THR A 168 15.48 -5.42 21.10
CA THR A 168 16.37 -4.28 20.91
C THR A 168 17.69 -4.46 21.68
N GLN A 169 17.61 -4.92 22.94
CA GLN A 169 18.80 -5.23 23.75
C GLN A 169 19.62 -6.39 23.18
N THR A 170 18.95 -7.46 22.69
CA THR A 170 19.61 -8.61 22.05
C THR A 170 20.37 -8.19 20.79
N LEU A 171 19.84 -7.23 20.02
CA LEU A 171 20.51 -6.67 18.85
C LEU A 171 21.62 -5.66 19.20
N GLY A 172 21.91 -5.43 20.49
CA GLY A 172 22.96 -4.53 20.96
C GLY A 172 22.62 -3.05 20.81
N VAL A 173 21.34 -2.71 20.68
CA VAL A 173 20.86 -1.32 20.51
C VAL A 173 20.34 -0.79 21.84
N ARG A 174 20.62 0.49 22.13
CA ARG A 174 20.25 1.14 23.40
C ARG A 174 18.97 1.95 23.34
N TYR A 175 18.53 2.32 22.13
CA TYR A 175 17.43 3.24 21.91
C TYR A 175 16.29 2.56 21.15
N LEU A 176 15.08 2.77 21.65
CA LEU A 176 13.84 2.30 21.05
C LEU A 176 12.90 3.49 20.85
N TRP A 177 12.15 3.50 19.76
CA TRP A 177 11.10 4.47 19.50
C TRP A 177 9.75 3.76 19.41
N ILE A 178 8.79 4.21 20.20
CA ILE A 178 7.40 3.74 20.19
C ILE A 178 6.52 4.99 20.17
N ASP A 179 5.67 5.12 19.15
CA ASP A 179 4.80 6.28 18.92
C ASP A 179 4.07 6.76 20.19
N SER A 180 3.44 5.83 20.92
CA SER A 180 2.65 6.09 22.12
C SER A 180 3.46 6.55 23.34
N LEU A 181 4.78 6.33 23.35
CA LEU A 181 5.70 6.72 24.43
C LEU A 181 6.69 7.82 24.03
N CYS A 182 6.82 8.12 22.73
CA CYS A 182 7.73 9.14 22.21
C CYS A 182 7.01 10.38 21.65
N ILE A 183 5.68 10.34 21.51
CA ILE A 183 4.83 11.47 21.08
C ILE A 183 3.87 11.82 22.22
N LEU A 184 3.71 13.10 22.50
CA LEU A 184 2.84 13.59 23.57
C LEU A 184 1.36 13.45 23.15
N GLN A 185 0.67 12.46 23.71
CA GLN A 185 -0.65 11.99 23.21
C GLN A 185 -1.81 12.93 23.52
N ASP A 186 -1.65 13.82 24.49
CA ASP A 186 -2.60 14.84 24.92
C ASP A 186 -2.29 16.25 24.36
N SER A 187 -1.32 16.36 23.44
CA SER A 187 -0.95 17.62 22.77
C SER A 187 -1.10 17.52 21.25
N LEU A 188 -2.10 18.22 20.69
CA LEU A 188 -2.31 18.28 19.25
C LEU A 188 -1.14 18.94 18.50
N GLU A 189 -0.51 19.93 19.12
CA GLU A 189 0.63 20.64 18.53
C GLU A 189 1.86 19.72 18.43
N ASP A 190 2.16 19.00 19.51
CA ASP A 190 3.25 18.03 19.52
C ASP A 190 2.99 16.90 18.51
N TRP A 191 1.76 16.37 18.50
CA TRP A 191 1.37 15.35 17.52
C TRP A 191 1.55 15.83 16.08
N ARG A 192 1.18 17.07 15.74
CA ARG A 192 1.35 17.62 14.38
C ARG A 192 2.82 17.69 13.99
N GLN A 193 3.68 18.13 14.90
CA GLN A 193 5.12 18.21 14.67
C GLN A 193 5.71 16.82 14.44
N GLU A 194 5.43 15.87 15.35
CA GLU A 194 5.96 14.50 15.27
C GLU A 194 5.41 13.72 14.07
N ALA A 195 4.11 13.82 13.79
CA ALA A 195 3.48 13.15 12.66
C ALA A 195 4.08 13.60 11.32
N SER A 196 4.45 14.89 11.20
CA SER A 196 5.09 15.42 9.99
C SER A 196 6.49 14.84 9.73
N THR A 197 7.18 14.41 10.79
CA THR A 197 8.53 13.83 10.74
C THR A 197 8.56 12.32 10.93
N MET A 198 7.41 11.68 11.18
CA MET A 198 7.33 10.24 11.47
C MET A 198 7.95 9.39 10.36
N GLY A 199 7.81 9.81 9.09
CA GLY A 199 8.48 9.14 7.98
C GLY A 199 10.01 9.16 8.09
N ASP A 200 10.59 10.27 8.55
CA ASP A 200 12.04 10.38 8.80
C ASP A 200 12.47 9.49 9.98
N VAL A 201 11.63 9.35 11.02
CA VAL A 201 11.88 8.45 12.15
C VAL A 201 12.00 7.00 11.68
N TYR A 202 11.00 6.50 10.93
CA TYR A 202 11.05 5.12 10.45
C TYR A 202 12.18 4.90 9.44
N LYS A 203 12.39 5.84 8.53
CA LYS A 203 13.44 5.75 7.51
C LYS A 203 14.85 5.81 8.12
N GLY A 204 15.02 6.47 9.28
CA GLY A 204 16.30 6.65 9.96
C GLY A 204 16.62 5.58 11.01
N ALA A 205 15.67 4.70 11.32
CA ALA A 205 15.88 3.59 12.23
C ALA A 205 16.87 2.58 11.66
N LEU A 206 17.64 1.92 12.53
CA LEU A 206 18.49 0.78 12.14
C LEU A 206 17.64 -0.34 11.53
N CYS A 207 16.50 -0.61 12.18
CA CYS A 207 15.50 -1.58 11.80
C CYS A 207 14.17 -1.25 12.51
N ASN A 208 13.06 -1.66 11.90
CA ASN A 208 11.75 -1.67 12.52
C ASN A 208 11.36 -3.08 12.98
N ILE A 209 10.90 -3.22 14.22
CA ILE A 209 10.28 -4.45 14.72
C ILE A 209 8.78 -4.34 14.46
N ALA A 210 8.19 -5.33 13.79
CA ALA A 210 6.75 -5.41 13.60
C ALA A 210 6.16 -6.58 14.37
N ALA A 211 5.36 -6.30 15.40
CA ALA A 211 4.59 -7.27 16.18
C ALA A 211 3.39 -7.78 15.35
N SER A 212 3.70 -8.48 14.26
CA SER A 212 2.74 -8.80 13.19
C SER A 212 1.73 -9.84 13.65
N GLY A 213 2.15 -10.82 14.45
CA GLY A 213 1.31 -11.90 14.97
C GLY A 213 0.30 -11.52 16.06
N SER A 214 0.19 -10.23 16.41
CA SER A 214 -0.61 -9.78 17.56
C SER A 214 -1.66 -8.75 17.17
N ASP A 215 -2.86 -8.92 17.73
CA ASP A 215 -4.01 -8.07 17.42
C ASP A 215 -4.09 -6.79 18.28
N ASP A 216 -3.34 -6.75 19.38
CA ASP A 216 -3.22 -5.62 20.28
C ASP A 216 -1.83 -5.57 20.95
N SER A 217 -1.61 -4.59 21.83
CA SER A 217 -0.33 -4.36 22.50
C SER A 217 0.00 -5.41 23.56
N ASN A 218 -0.97 -6.23 23.97
CA ASN A 218 -0.77 -7.28 24.98
C ASN A 218 -0.43 -8.63 24.35
N GLY A 219 -0.65 -8.81 23.04
CA GLY A 219 -0.32 -10.06 22.34
C GLY A 219 1.18 -10.37 22.25
N GLY A 220 2.06 -9.36 22.34
CA GLY A 220 3.51 -9.57 22.28
C GLY A 220 4.08 -9.67 20.87
N CYS A 221 5.39 -9.86 20.75
CA CYS A 221 6.05 -10.32 19.53
C CYS A 221 6.22 -11.85 19.56
N PHE A 222 6.25 -12.46 20.75
CA PHE A 222 6.63 -13.86 20.88
C PHE A 222 5.43 -14.79 21.00
N HIS A 223 5.43 -15.85 20.19
CA HIS A 223 4.32 -16.79 20.04
C HIS A 223 4.80 -18.22 20.13
N MET A 224 3.94 -19.08 20.70
CA MET A 224 4.06 -20.53 20.61
C MET A 224 3.66 -20.98 19.21
N ARG A 225 4.35 -21.99 18.68
CA ARG A 225 4.08 -22.56 17.35
C ARG A 225 4.31 -24.07 17.34
N ASN A 226 3.78 -24.72 16.30
CA ASN A 226 4.25 -26.04 15.91
C ASN A 226 5.54 -25.89 15.08
N PRO A 227 6.70 -26.45 15.51
CA PRO A 227 7.94 -26.44 14.73
C PRO A 227 7.81 -26.92 13.29
N GLN A 228 6.89 -27.85 13.01
CA GLN A 228 6.71 -28.40 11.67
C GLN A 228 6.19 -27.36 10.66
N VAL A 229 5.58 -26.26 11.14
CA VAL A 229 5.08 -25.17 10.27
C VAL A 229 6.21 -24.37 9.65
N VAL A 230 7.41 -24.41 10.24
CA VAL A 230 8.59 -23.72 9.73
C VAL A 230 9.57 -24.65 9.03
N GLU A 231 9.29 -25.94 8.96
CA GLU A 231 10.08 -26.88 8.18
C GLU A 231 9.83 -26.70 6.67
N PRO A 232 10.88 -26.72 5.84
CA PRO A 232 10.72 -26.64 4.40
C PRO A 232 9.98 -27.87 3.86
N CYS A 233 8.95 -27.67 3.04
CA CYS A 233 8.30 -28.76 2.34
C CYS A 233 9.13 -29.18 1.12
N ILE A 234 9.80 -30.33 1.23
CA ILE A 234 10.63 -30.90 0.16
C ILE A 234 9.92 -32.10 -0.44
N ILE A 235 9.83 -32.15 -1.76
CA ILE A 235 9.33 -33.29 -2.52
C ILE A 235 10.42 -33.85 -3.43
N THR A 236 10.37 -35.15 -3.66
CA THR A 236 11.14 -35.82 -4.72
C THR A 236 10.22 -36.01 -5.92
N THR A 237 10.70 -35.66 -7.11
CA THR A 237 9.89 -35.70 -8.33
C THR A 237 10.23 -36.89 -9.22
N GLU A 238 9.21 -37.41 -9.91
CA GLU A 238 9.29 -38.47 -10.92
C GLU A 238 8.57 -38.05 -12.21
N PHE A 239 8.85 -36.83 -12.66
CA PHE A 239 8.36 -36.29 -13.93
C PHE A 239 8.85 -37.14 -15.12
N SER A 240 7.96 -37.35 -16.09
CA SER A 240 8.23 -38.09 -17.33
C SER A 240 8.92 -37.25 -18.40
N ASP A 241 8.78 -35.92 -18.34
CA ASP A 241 9.19 -34.96 -19.37
C ASP A 241 10.04 -33.80 -18.83
N SER A 242 10.47 -33.87 -17.56
CA SER A 242 11.26 -32.85 -16.87
C SER A 242 12.32 -33.49 -15.96
N PRO A 243 13.37 -32.77 -15.56
CA PRO A 243 14.40 -33.32 -14.67
C PRO A 243 13.86 -33.71 -13.28
N ASN A 244 14.18 -34.93 -12.86
CA ASN A 244 13.86 -35.45 -11.53
C ASN A 244 14.89 -35.03 -10.50
N GLY A 245 14.43 -34.81 -9.27
CA GLY A 245 15.28 -34.38 -8.16
C GLY A 245 14.48 -33.98 -6.94
N GLU A 246 15.15 -33.34 -5.99
CA GLU A 246 14.48 -32.67 -4.87
C GLU A 246 14.01 -31.27 -5.29
N TYR A 247 12.80 -30.93 -4.87
CA TYR A 247 12.16 -29.65 -5.13
C TYR A 247 11.52 -29.14 -3.85
N HIS A 248 11.59 -27.83 -3.63
CA HIS A 248 10.87 -27.18 -2.54
C HIS A 248 9.50 -26.71 -3.04
N ILE A 249 8.44 -27.06 -2.31
CA ILE A 249 7.11 -26.49 -2.52
C ILE A 249 7.04 -25.20 -1.72
N ARG A 250 6.72 -24.10 -2.40
CA ARG A 250 6.44 -22.82 -1.73
C ARG A 250 5.18 -22.16 -2.27
N LEU A 251 4.56 -21.39 -1.40
CA LEU A 251 3.62 -20.35 -1.81
C LEU A 251 4.40 -19.24 -2.50
N GLU A 252 3.87 -18.72 -3.61
CA GLU A 252 4.54 -17.67 -4.38
C GLU A 252 4.76 -16.39 -3.54
N ASP A 253 3.77 -16.05 -2.72
CA ASP A 253 3.78 -14.89 -1.84
C ASP A 253 3.87 -15.33 -0.37
N TYR A 254 4.84 -16.17 -0.03
CA TYR A 254 4.96 -16.76 1.32
C TYR A 254 5.03 -15.71 2.45
N LEU A 255 5.64 -14.54 2.20
CA LEU A 255 5.64 -13.42 3.13
C LEU A 255 4.22 -12.88 3.32
N GLU A 256 3.47 -12.70 2.23
CA GLU A 256 2.09 -12.24 2.27
C GLU A 256 1.18 -13.28 2.93
N ALA A 257 1.24 -14.55 2.52
CA ALA A 257 0.47 -15.64 3.12
C ALA A 257 0.79 -15.82 4.61
N GLY A 258 2.06 -15.68 4.99
CA GLY A 258 2.49 -15.79 6.39
C GLY A 258 2.09 -14.60 7.27
N LEU A 259 1.97 -13.41 6.68
CA LEU A 259 1.64 -12.17 7.38
C LEU A 259 0.17 -11.76 7.27
N HIS A 260 -0.57 -12.18 6.25
CA HIS A 260 -1.92 -11.66 5.95
C HIS A 260 -3.04 -12.65 6.25
N ASN A 261 -2.72 -13.91 6.59
CA ASN A 261 -3.74 -14.92 6.82
C ASN A 261 -4.68 -14.67 8.01
N ASP A 262 -4.51 -13.62 8.84
CA ASP A 262 -5.46 -13.21 9.90
C ASP A 262 -5.07 -11.92 10.66
N GLN A 263 -4.25 -11.01 10.10
CA GLN A 263 -3.57 -9.97 10.91
C GLN A 263 -4.13 -8.56 10.76
N THR A 264 -4.59 -8.01 11.88
CA THR A 264 -5.16 -6.66 12.01
C THR A 264 -4.15 -5.55 11.70
N ILE A 265 -2.85 -5.74 11.94
CA ILE A 265 -1.86 -4.67 11.83
C ILE A 265 -1.71 -4.11 10.41
N PHE A 266 -1.75 -4.97 9.39
CA PHE A 266 -1.61 -4.57 7.98
C PHE A 266 -2.86 -3.88 7.42
N THR A 267 -3.96 -3.91 8.18
CA THR A 267 -5.15 -3.15 7.84
C THR A 267 -5.05 -1.69 8.28
N ARG A 268 -4.03 -1.25 9.03
CA ARG A 268 -3.91 0.13 9.53
C ARG A 268 -3.23 1.03 8.52
N GLY A 269 -3.70 2.27 8.32
CA GLY A 269 -3.11 3.18 7.33
C GLY A 269 -1.65 3.55 7.62
N TRP A 270 -1.31 3.78 8.89
CA TRP A 270 0.05 4.15 9.28
C TRP A 270 1.08 3.07 8.96
N ILE A 271 0.71 1.77 9.03
CA ILE A 271 1.63 0.63 8.82
C ILE A 271 2.35 0.66 7.46
N VAL A 272 1.75 1.31 6.46
CA VAL A 272 2.31 1.41 5.11
C VAL A 272 3.63 2.17 5.16
N GLN A 273 3.70 3.29 5.88
CA GLN A 273 4.95 4.02 6.07
C GLN A 273 5.91 3.26 6.98
N GLU A 274 5.40 2.64 8.05
CA GLU A 274 6.21 1.90 9.01
C GLU A 274 6.86 0.64 8.41
N ARG A 275 6.27 0.06 7.35
CA ARG A 275 6.85 -1.04 6.59
C ARG A 275 7.74 -0.54 5.45
N ALA A 276 7.30 0.43 4.66
CA ALA A 276 8.02 0.87 3.45
C ALA A 276 9.32 1.63 3.73
N LEU A 277 9.30 2.53 4.72
CA LEU A 277 10.36 3.51 4.90
C LEU A 277 11.62 2.97 5.59
N PRO A 278 11.53 2.09 6.62
CA PRO A 278 12.73 1.56 7.25
C PRO A 278 13.59 0.75 6.27
N PRO A 279 14.93 0.83 6.39
CA PRO A 279 15.83 0.03 5.56
C PRO A 279 15.64 -1.48 5.79
N ARG A 280 15.13 -1.86 6.97
CA ARG A 280 14.97 -3.24 7.44
C ARG A 280 13.72 -3.36 8.29
N VAL A 281 12.97 -4.44 8.13
CA VAL A 281 11.83 -4.78 8.99
C VAL A 281 11.94 -6.23 9.43
N ILE A 282 11.80 -6.47 10.74
CA ILE A 282 11.70 -7.81 11.32
C ILE A 282 10.23 -8.03 11.68
N HIS A 283 9.56 -8.94 10.99
CA HIS A 283 8.18 -9.30 11.29
C HIS A 283 8.15 -10.49 12.22
N PHE A 284 7.70 -10.27 13.46
CA PHE A 284 7.35 -11.36 14.35
C PHE A 284 5.91 -11.79 14.08
N GLY A 285 5.74 -12.79 13.21
CA GLY A 285 4.44 -13.41 12.91
C GLY A 285 4.03 -14.44 13.97
N ARG A 286 2.81 -14.98 13.85
CA ARG A 286 2.30 -16.02 14.77
C ARG A 286 3.13 -17.32 14.70
N ASN A 287 3.50 -17.73 13.49
CA ASN A 287 4.16 -19.01 13.24
C ASN A 287 5.66 -18.87 13.02
N GLN A 288 6.12 -17.76 12.46
CA GLN A 288 7.54 -17.57 12.17
C GLN A 288 7.92 -16.10 12.08
N VAL A 289 9.21 -15.86 12.15
CA VAL A 289 9.86 -14.56 11.98
C VAL A 289 10.28 -14.39 10.53
N PHE A 290 10.01 -13.21 10.00
CA PHE A 290 10.39 -12.81 8.65
C PHE A 290 11.30 -11.59 8.70
N TRP A 291 12.12 -11.47 7.67
CA TRP A 291 13.00 -10.34 7.43
C TRP A 291 12.63 -9.71 6.09
N GLU A 292 12.62 -8.38 6.05
CA GLU A 292 12.47 -7.62 4.81
C GLU A 292 13.51 -6.50 4.77
N CYS A 293 14.27 -6.39 3.68
CA CYS A 293 15.16 -5.27 3.42
C CYS A 293 15.18 -4.93 1.93
N LYS A 294 15.96 -3.93 1.51
CA LYS A 294 16.00 -3.49 0.11
C LYS A 294 16.54 -4.51 -0.88
N THR A 295 17.26 -5.53 -0.42
CA THR A 295 17.81 -6.58 -1.31
C THR A 295 16.93 -7.83 -1.35
N GLY A 296 15.84 -7.87 -0.58
CA GLY A 296 14.90 -8.99 -0.53
C GLY A 296 14.42 -9.34 0.87
N ASP A 297 13.65 -10.41 0.90
CA ASP A 297 12.96 -10.98 2.04
C ASP A 297 13.50 -12.38 2.41
N LEU A 298 13.46 -12.72 3.71
CA LEU A 298 13.88 -14.00 4.27
C LEU A 298 12.84 -14.45 5.32
N CYS A 299 12.86 -15.73 5.68
CA CYS A 299 12.09 -16.24 6.81
C CYS A 299 12.80 -17.38 7.52
N GLU A 300 12.28 -17.82 8.68
CA GLU A 300 12.88 -18.94 9.41
C GLU A 300 12.96 -20.22 8.59
N THR A 301 11.95 -20.50 7.74
CA THR A 301 11.96 -21.65 6.83
C THR A 301 13.03 -21.55 5.74
N TYR A 302 13.32 -20.34 5.27
CA TYR A 302 14.27 -20.06 4.18
C TYR A 302 15.22 -18.93 4.58
N PRO A 303 16.15 -19.19 5.52
CA PRO A 303 16.94 -18.14 6.18
C PRO A 303 17.94 -17.44 5.27
N SER A 304 18.23 -18.01 4.12
CA SER A 304 19.16 -17.46 3.12
C SER A 304 18.46 -17.09 1.80
N GLY A 305 17.12 -17.16 1.78
CA GLY A 305 16.31 -16.79 0.63
C GLY A 305 16.51 -17.70 -0.58
N PHE A 306 16.15 -17.18 -1.76
CA PHE A 306 16.25 -17.87 -3.05
C PHE A 306 16.88 -16.96 -4.09
N LYS A 307 17.50 -17.53 -5.14
CA LYS A 307 17.85 -16.77 -6.34
C LYS A 307 16.57 -16.37 -7.07
N VAL A 308 16.09 -15.15 -6.86
CA VAL A 308 14.87 -14.65 -7.50
C VAL A 308 15.13 -14.50 -9.01
N ALA A 309 14.44 -15.29 -9.83
CA ALA A 309 14.28 -14.97 -11.25
C ALA A 309 13.58 -13.60 -11.33
N GLN A 310 14.21 -12.61 -12.00
CA GLN A 310 13.72 -11.23 -12.08
C GLN A 310 12.21 -11.19 -12.35
N LYS A 311 11.41 -10.80 -11.35
CA LYS A 311 9.97 -10.59 -11.51
C LYS A 311 9.80 -9.36 -12.41
N GLY A 312 9.41 -9.58 -13.66
CA GLY A 312 9.10 -8.49 -14.60
C GLY A 312 7.90 -7.65 -14.13
N TRP A 313 7.92 -6.36 -14.44
CA TRP A 313 6.95 -5.29 -14.11
C TRP A 313 5.55 -5.46 -14.80
N GLY A 314 4.93 -6.64 -14.79
CA GLY A 314 3.70 -6.91 -15.58
C GLY A 314 2.54 -7.66 -14.91
N GLY A 315 2.59 -7.98 -13.61
CA GLY A 315 1.51 -8.69 -12.91
C GLY A 315 0.66 -7.77 -12.01
N TRP A 316 -0.61 -8.10 -11.78
CA TRP A 316 -1.36 -7.47 -10.68
C TRP A 316 -0.73 -7.92 -9.35
N TYR A 317 0.06 -7.04 -8.72
CA TYR A 317 0.89 -7.37 -7.55
C TYR A 317 0.07 -7.45 -6.26
N GLY A 318 0.41 -8.44 -5.42
CA GLY A 318 0.01 -8.49 -4.00
C GLY A 318 0.67 -7.38 -3.18
N PHE A 319 0.20 -7.19 -1.94
CA PHE A 319 0.67 -6.14 -1.04
C PHE A 319 2.17 -6.24 -0.80
N SER A 320 2.72 -7.46 -0.67
CA SER A 320 4.14 -7.68 -0.38
C SER A 320 5.06 -7.40 -1.57
N ASP A 321 4.65 -7.78 -2.78
CA ASP A 321 5.43 -7.56 -4.00
C ASP A 321 5.63 -6.06 -4.28
N PHE A 322 4.66 -5.23 -3.88
CA PHE A 322 4.80 -3.78 -3.94
C PHE A 322 5.92 -3.27 -3.03
N PHE A 323 5.97 -3.66 -1.74
CA PHE A 323 7.00 -3.14 -0.82
C PHE A 323 8.40 -3.62 -1.21
N SER A 324 8.54 -4.88 -1.62
CA SER A 324 9.81 -5.40 -2.16
C SER A 324 10.24 -4.60 -3.40
N SER A 325 9.31 -4.30 -4.32
CA SER A 325 9.58 -3.45 -5.48
C SER A 325 9.92 -2.02 -5.09
N PHE A 326 9.18 -1.41 -4.16
CA PHE A 326 9.40 -0.03 -3.69
C PHE A 326 10.75 0.12 -2.99
N LYS A 327 11.15 -0.88 -2.20
CA LYS A 327 12.43 -0.89 -1.47
C LYS A 327 13.63 -1.18 -2.36
N THR A 328 13.49 -2.08 -3.33
CA THR A 328 14.53 -2.36 -4.34
C THR A 328 14.67 -1.24 -5.36
N TRP A 329 13.59 -0.48 -5.59
CA TRP A 329 13.61 0.65 -6.48
C TRP A 329 14.42 1.78 -5.86
N ASP A 330 15.68 1.84 -6.27
CA ASP A 330 16.61 2.83 -5.76
C ASP A 330 16.24 4.22 -6.29
N MET A 331 15.80 5.10 -5.38
CA MET A 331 15.59 6.52 -5.66
C MET A 331 16.89 7.26 -6.04
N GLY A 332 18.05 6.59 -5.99
CA GLY A 332 19.38 7.14 -6.28
C GLY A 332 20.27 6.39 -7.29
N SER A 333 19.96 5.17 -7.76
CA SER A 333 20.84 4.44 -8.70
C SER A 333 20.21 4.05 -10.04
N ASN A 334 21.09 3.88 -11.01
CA ASN A 334 20.84 3.70 -12.43
C ASN A 334 20.22 2.35 -12.83
N GLN A 335 19.54 1.63 -11.94
CA GLN A 335 19.00 0.30 -12.22
C GLN A 335 17.56 0.27 -12.78
N SER A 336 17.05 1.39 -13.27
CA SER A 336 15.94 1.30 -14.23
C SER A 336 16.46 0.62 -15.50
N THR A 337 15.70 -0.34 -16.03
CA THR A 337 15.93 -0.94 -17.37
C THR A 337 15.98 0.11 -18.48
N HIS A 338 15.54 1.34 -18.19
CA HIS A 338 15.57 2.49 -19.06
C HIS A 338 16.70 3.46 -18.66
N ASN A 339 17.65 3.68 -19.57
CA ASN A 339 18.64 4.78 -19.45
C ASN A 339 18.05 6.18 -19.69
N ASP A 340 16.72 6.26 -19.88
CA ASP A 340 15.98 7.48 -20.17
C ASP A 340 15.44 8.13 -18.88
N PRO A 341 15.87 9.36 -18.54
CA PRO A 341 15.36 10.10 -17.39
C PRO A 341 13.84 10.31 -17.40
N GLU A 342 13.22 10.46 -18.57
CA GLU A 342 11.76 10.67 -18.67
C GLU A 342 10.99 9.40 -18.33
N ALA A 343 11.49 8.24 -18.75
CA ALA A 343 10.93 6.95 -18.37
C ALA A 343 10.97 6.74 -16.84
N ARG A 344 12.06 7.11 -16.17
CA ARG A 344 12.17 7.02 -14.69
C ARG A 344 11.13 7.90 -13.98
N VAL A 345 10.93 9.12 -14.47
CA VAL A 345 9.93 10.04 -13.91
C VAL A 345 8.52 9.48 -14.10
N ARG A 346 8.25 8.82 -15.24
CA ARG A 346 6.97 8.14 -15.47
C ARG A 346 6.79 6.94 -14.52
N ASP A 347 7.84 6.16 -14.27
CA ASP A 347 7.80 5.01 -13.35
C ASP A 347 7.42 5.47 -11.94
N LEU A 348 7.93 6.61 -11.49
CA LEU A 348 7.59 7.21 -10.19
C LEU A 348 6.10 7.46 -9.99
N TYR A 349 5.42 7.98 -11.02
CA TYR A 349 3.97 8.19 -10.95
C TYR A 349 3.20 6.87 -10.93
N GLY A 350 3.71 5.84 -11.62
CA GLY A 350 3.17 4.48 -11.52
C GLY A 350 3.36 3.85 -10.14
N VAL A 351 4.52 4.06 -9.51
CA VAL A 351 4.79 3.65 -8.12
C VAL A 351 3.84 4.37 -7.16
N TRP A 352 3.63 5.67 -7.33
CA TRP A 352 2.65 6.42 -6.53
C TRP A 352 1.23 5.88 -6.70
N ALA A 353 0.80 5.59 -7.93
CA ALA A 353 -0.51 5.00 -8.21
C ALA A 353 -0.72 3.67 -7.48
N GLN A 354 0.29 2.78 -7.51
CA GLN A 354 0.24 1.52 -6.76
C GLN A 354 0.21 1.74 -5.26
N LEU A 355 1.02 2.67 -4.74
CA LEU A 355 1.04 3.00 -3.32
C LEU A 355 -0.33 3.49 -2.84
N VAL A 356 -0.98 4.35 -3.61
CA VAL A 356 -2.35 4.82 -3.33
C VAL A 356 -3.33 3.64 -3.29
N GLY A 357 -3.22 2.68 -4.22
CA GLY A 357 -4.08 1.49 -4.24
C GLY A 357 -3.86 0.48 -3.11
N VAL A 358 -2.65 0.45 -2.55
CA VAL A 358 -2.30 -0.32 -1.35
C VAL A 358 -2.81 0.40 -0.09
N TYR A 359 -2.50 1.68 0.04
CA TYR A 359 -2.80 2.49 1.23
C TYR A 359 -4.29 2.78 1.42
N SER A 360 -5.02 3.03 0.33
CA SER A 360 -6.43 3.41 0.39
C SER A 360 -7.33 2.34 1.02
N ARG A 361 -6.94 1.06 0.93
CA ARG A 361 -7.60 -0.10 1.56
C ARG A 361 -7.46 -0.14 3.07
N CYS A 362 -6.47 0.57 3.62
CA CYS A 362 -6.20 0.55 5.03
C CYS A 362 -7.18 1.45 5.81
N ASN A 363 -7.54 0.98 6.99
CA ASN A 363 -8.35 1.64 8.00
C ASN A 363 -7.54 2.68 8.78
N LEU A 364 -8.18 3.78 9.13
CA LEU A 364 -7.64 4.80 10.02
C LEU A 364 -8.56 4.98 11.21
N THR A 365 -7.97 5.20 12.38
CA THR A 365 -8.73 5.51 13.61
C THR A 365 -9.32 6.92 13.57
N LYS A 366 -8.57 7.88 13.01
CA LYS A 366 -9.03 9.25 12.75
C LYS A 366 -9.12 9.45 11.25
N ALA A 367 -10.30 9.81 10.75
CA ALA A 367 -10.51 9.96 9.33
C ALA A 367 -9.55 11.00 8.75
N GLU A 368 -9.34 12.12 9.45
CA GLU A 368 -8.54 13.28 9.07
C GLU A 368 -7.07 12.96 8.77
N ASP A 369 -6.55 11.85 9.30
CA ASP A 369 -5.15 11.46 9.16
C ASP A 369 -4.80 10.94 7.74
N LYS A 370 -5.77 10.80 6.82
CA LYS A 370 -5.59 10.11 5.51
C LYS A 370 -4.43 10.63 4.65
N LEU A 371 -4.16 11.92 4.65
CA LEU A 371 -3.00 12.47 3.92
C LEU A 371 -1.72 12.47 4.76
N VAL A 372 -1.84 12.77 6.06
CA VAL A 372 -0.71 12.80 6.99
C VAL A 372 -0.07 11.42 7.13
N ALA A 373 -0.88 10.37 7.20
CA ALA A 373 -0.48 8.98 7.36
C ALA A 373 0.15 8.33 6.12
N ILE A 374 0.28 9.04 5.00
CA ILE A 374 1.09 8.66 3.83
C ILE A 374 2.17 9.71 3.49
N SER A 375 2.23 10.81 4.24
CA SER A 375 3.01 12.00 3.88
C SER A 375 4.51 11.76 3.74
N GLY A 376 5.11 10.88 4.55
CA GLY A 376 6.53 10.53 4.43
C GLY A 376 6.86 9.83 3.12
N LEU A 377 5.99 8.93 2.65
CA LEU A 377 6.15 8.31 1.32
C LEU A 377 5.94 9.31 0.19
N ALA A 378 4.97 10.22 0.33
CA ALA A 378 4.78 11.30 -0.63
C ALA A 378 6.03 12.21 -0.72
N LYS A 379 6.65 12.55 0.42
CA LYS A 379 7.90 13.32 0.47
C LYS A 379 9.05 12.60 -0.23
N GLU A 380 9.16 11.28 -0.09
CA GLU A 380 10.18 10.49 -0.77
C GLU A 380 9.98 10.46 -2.30
N ILE A 381 8.74 10.24 -2.77
CA ILE A 381 8.42 10.35 -4.21
C ILE A 381 8.70 11.76 -4.72
N HIS A 382 8.36 12.81 -3.97
CA HIS A 382 8.67 14.19 -4.35
C HIS A 382 10.17 14.43 -4.48
N LYS A 383 10.99 13.93 -3.54
CA LYS A 383 12.45 14.00 -3.62
C LYS A 383 12.96 13.28 -4.88
N ALA A 384 12.45 12.08 -5.15
CA ALA A 384 12.84 11.28 -6.33
C ALA A 384 12.41 11.92 -7.67
N LEU A 385 11.31 12.67 -7.68
CA LEU A 385 10.90 13.54 -8.80
C LEU A 385 11.76 14.81 -8.94
N GLY A 386 12.87 14.91 -8.20
CA GLY A 386 13.77 16.06 -8.19
C GLY A 386 13.20 17.29 -7.47
N SER A 387 12.17 17.12 -6.64
CA SER A 387 11.46 18.18 -5.92
C SER A 387 10.84 19.25 -6.84
N LYS A 388 10.51 18.90 -8.09
CA LYS A 388 9.99 19.83 -9.10
C LYS A 388 8.48 19.81 -9.21
N ASP A 389 7.84 18.66 -9.04
CA ASP A 389 6.38 18.57 -9.18
C ASP A 389 5.66 18.94 -7.88
N ARG A 390 4.49 19.57 -8.01
CA ARG A 390 3.69 20.05 -6.88
C ARG A 390 2.72 18.98 -6.42
N TYR A 391 2.80 18.61 -5.14
CA TYR A 391 1.83 17.74 -4.48
C TYR A 391 0.53 18.50 -4.17
N LEU A 392 -0.60 17.89 -4.47
CA LEU A 392 -1.94 18.48 -4.43
C LEU A 392 -2.92 17.48 -3.83
N ALA A 393 -3.03 17.46 -2.51
CA ALA A 393 -3.96 16.64 -1.74
C ALA A 393 -4.02 15.17 -2.20
N GLY A 394 -2.86 14.51 -2.35
CA GLY A 394 -2.79 13.12 -2.81
C GLY A 394 -2.46 12.93 -4.29
N LEU A 395 -2.43 14.00 -5.09
CA LEU A 395 -2.16 13.96 -6.53
C LEU A 395 -0.93 14.81 -6.91
N TRP A 396 -0.33 14.51 -8.06
CA TRP A 396 0.80 15.28 -8.60
C TRP A 396 0.38 16.20 -9.75
N ARG A 397 0.81 17.46 -9.74
CA ARG A 397 0.36 18.48 -10.70
C ARG A 397 0.68 18.11 -12.15
N GLN A 398 1.84 17.54 -12.45
CA GLN A 398 2.27 17.26 -13.83
C GLN A 398 1.33 16.28 -14.55
N HIS A 399 0.80 15.29 -13.82
CA HIS A 399 -0.11 14.27 -14.34
C HIS A 399 -1.50 14.31 -13.69
N ILE A 400 -1.95 15.49 -13.24
CA ILE A 400 -3.19 15.60 -12.47
C ILE A 400 -4.43 15.21 -13.29
N LEU A 401 -4.52 15.59 -14.57
CA LEU A 401 -5.67 15.22 -15.42
C LEU A 401 -5.86 13.71 -15.50
N TYR A 402 -4.75 12.99 -15.53
CA TYR A 402 -4.77 11.54 -15.59
C TYR A 402 -5.10 10.93 -14.22
N GLN A 403 -4.46 11.43 -13.15
CA GLN A 403 -4.71 10.96 -11.78
C GLN A 403 -6.12 11.29 -11.29
N LEU A 404 -6.77 12.35 -11.79
CA LEU A 404 -8.17 12.65 -11.51
C LEU A 404 -9.11 11.52 -11.92
N LEU A 405 -8.71 10.62 -12.82
CA LEU A 405 -9.49 9.47 -13.27
C LEU A 405 -9.32 8.22 -12.38
N TRP A 406 -8.85 8.39 -11.14
CA TRP A 406 -8.92 7.34 -10.13
C TRP A 406 -10.35 6.81 -9.99
N TYR A 407 -10.51 5.56 -9.62
CA TYR A 407 -11.82 4.92 -9.46
C TYR A 407 -11.79 3.95 -8.29
N HIS A 408 -12.97 3.60 -7.78
CA HIS A 408 -13.04 2.59 -6.75
C HIS A 408 -12.67 1.21 -7.31
N GLY A 409 -11.62 0.62 -6.77
CA GLY A 409 -11.15 -0.70 -7.16
C GLY A 409 -12.12 -1.80 -6.74
N LEU A 410 -12.23 -2.86 -7.54
CA LEU A 410 -12.85 -4.11 -7.06
C LEU A 410 -11.73 -4.98 -6.51
N ASP A 411 -11.90 -5.50 -5.30
CA ASP A 411 -11.12 -6.66 -4.89
C ASP A 411 -11.69 -7.88 -5.62
N GLY A 412 -10.83 -8.68 -6.25
CA GLY A 412 -11.20 -9.87 -7.01
C GLY A 412 -11.92 -10.95 -6.19
N TYR A 413 -12.12 -10.70 -4.90
CA TYR A 413 -12.93 -11.50 -4.00
C TYR A 413 -14.33 -10.89 -3.91
N ALA A 414 -15.33 -11.63 -4.36
CA ALA A 414 -16.74 -11.26 -4.39
C ALA A 414 -17.37 -10.98 -3.00
N THR A 415 -16.56 -10.92 -1.94
CA THR A 415 -16.99 -10.82 -0.54
C THR A 415 -16.64 -9.50 0.13
N ASP A 416 -15.88 -8.58 -0.50
CA ASP A 416 -15.68 -7.25 0.10
C ASP A 416 -16.96 -6.41 -0.06
N THR A 417 -17.78 -6.46 0.98
CA THR A 417 -19.03 -5.72 1.14
C THR A 417 -18.81 -4.29 1.61
N ARG A 418 -17.57 -3.88 1.93
CA ARG A 418 -17.29 -2.51 2.39
C ARG A 418 -17.79 -1.51 1.36
N THR A 419 -18.74 -0.68 1.76
CA THR A 419 -19.28 0.39 0.95
C THR A 419 -18.25 1.51 0.89
N SER A 420 -17.94 1.99 -0.30
CA SER A 420 -17.21 3.25 -0.49
C SER A 420 -18.00 4.34 0.24
N ALA A 421 -17.43 4.87 1.32
CA ALA A 421 -18.09 5.86 2.15
C ALA A 421 -17.29 7.15 2.14
N ARG A 422 -17.99 8.26 1.93
CA ARG A 422 -17.44 9.57 2.21
C ARG A 422 -17.58 9.82 3.72
N PRO A 423 -16.51 10.24 4.43
CA PRO A 423 -16.62 10.62 5.83
C PRO A 423 -17.63 11.75 6.03
N ASP A 424 -18.28 11.79 7.20
CA ASP A 424 -19.21 12.86 7.57
C ASP A 424 -18.50 14.22 7.70
N SER A 425 -17.26 14.22 8.18
CA SER A 425 -16.41 15.41 8.30
C SER A 425 -15.62 15.66 7.01
N TYR A 426 -15.41 16.95 6.67
CA TYR A 426 -14.52 17.31 5.57
C TYR A 426 -13.09 16.85 5.88
N ARG A 427 -12.48 16.15 4.91
CA ARG A 427 -11.12 15.63 4.99
C ARG A 427 -10.24 16.04 3.81
N ALA A 428 -10.80 15.98 2.61
CA ALA A 428 -10.11 16.32 1.38
C ALA A 428 -11.12 16.75 0.31
N PRO A 429 -10.70 17.54 -0.69
CA PRO A 429 -11.54 17.91 -1.84
C PRO A 429 -12.09 16.68 -2.56
N SER A 430 -13.29 16.74 -3.15
CA SER A 430 -13.92 15.55 -3.74
C SER A 430 -13.16 14.95 -4.93
N TRP A 431 -12.32 15.75 -5.58
CA TRP A 431 -11.42 15.32 -6.65
C TRP A 431 -10.19 14.53 -6.15
N SER A 432 -9.88 14.61 -4.85
CA SER A 432 -8.85 13.78 -4.23
C SER A 432 -9.40 12.40 -3.88
N TRP A 433 -8.61 11.35 -4.17
CA TRP A 433 -8.91 9.98 -3.73
C TRP A 433 -8.98 9.88 -2.20
N ALA A 434 -8.29 10.75 -1.47
CA ALA A 434 -8.30 10.77 -0.02
C ALA A 434 -9.66 11.24 0.54
N SER A 435 -10.59 11.72 -0.31
CA SER A 435 -11.92 12.10 0.13
C SER A 435 -12.87 10.92 0.40
N LEU A 436 -12.45 9.69 0.08
CA LEU A 436 -13.21 8.46 0.29
C LEU A 436 -12.45 7.46 1.18
N ASP A 437 -13.21 6.61 1.85
CA ASP A 437 -12.71 5.38 2.44
C ASP A 437 -12.97 4.19 1.49
N GLY A 438 -12.03 3.25 1.46
CA GLY A 438 -12.05 2.11 0.55
C GLY A 438 -10.94 2.15 -0.49
N LYS A 439 -10.80 1.03 -1.20
CA LYS A 439 -9.78 0.85 -2.25
C LYS A 439 -10.00 1.80 -3.41
N VAL A 440 -8.98 2.55 -3.77
CA VAL A 440 -8.95 3.31 -5.02
C VAL A 440 -7.84 2.81 -5.94
N ASP A 441 -8.12 2.69 -7.22
CA ASP A 441 -7.11 2.39 -8.23
C ASP A 441 -6.92 3.63 -9.12
N ILE A 442 -5.65 3.92 -9.42
CA ILE A 442 -5.26 4.86 -10.46
C ILE A 442 -4.70 3.99 -11.58
N ASP A 443 -5.45 3.84 -12.68
CA ASP A 443 -4.86 3.26 -13.88
C ASP A 443 -3.67 4.15 -14.23
N PHE A 444 -2.45 3.62 -14.31
CA PHE A 444 -1.28 4.31 -14.83
C PHE A 444 -0.64 3.48 -15.94
N PRO A 445 -0.37 4.06 -17.12
CA PRO A 445 0.01 3.28 -18.28
C PRO A 445 1.41 2.71 -18.04
N ALA A 446 1.59 1.43 -18.35
CA ALA A 446 2.90 0.82 -18.24
C ALA A 446 3.93 1.57 -19.12
N PRO A 447 5.21 1.61 -18.73
CA PRO A 447 6.25 2.34 -19.47
C PRO A 447 6.42 1.89 -20.92
N SER A 448 6.06 0.64 -21.20
CA SER A 448 6.07 0.03 -22.54
C SER A 448 4.95 0.54 -23.45
N THR A 449 3.96 1.24 -22.92
CA THR A 449 2.89 1.83 -23.73
C THR A 449 3.32 3.22 -24.20
N SER A 450 3.51 3.39 -25.51
CA SER A 450 3.66 4.68 -26.18
C SER A 450 2.33 5.45 -26.22
N MET A 451 1.56 5.41 -25.13
CA MET A 451 0.24 6.02 -25.07
C MET A 451 0.40 7.52 -24.83
N VAL A 452 0.29 8.28 -25.92
CA VAL A 452 -0.04 9.71 -25.85
C VAL A 452 -1.54 9.79 -25.58
N PHE A 453 -1.93 10.32 -24.42
CA PHE A 453 -3.33 10.64 -24.16
C PHE A 453 -3.62 12.04 -24.68
N ASP A 454 -4.41 12.11 -25.75
CA ASP A 454 -4.98 13.37 -26.21
C ASP A 454 -6.16 13.71 -25.30
N PHE A 455 -5.90 14.55 -24.30
CA PHE A 455 -6.94 15.05 -23.41
C PHE A 455 -7.81 16.09 -24.10
N HIS A 456 -9.13 15.92 -24.00
CA HIS A 456 -10.14 16.91 -24.38
C HIS A 456 -10.36 17.98 -23.31
N VAL A 457 -9.72 17.80 -22.15
CA VAL A 457 -9.86 18.66 -20.97
C VAL A 457 -8.54 19.35 -20.70
N THR A 458 -8.61 20.63 -20.34
CA THR A 458 -7.47 21.44 -19.93
C THR A 458 -7.62 21.84 -18.47
N LEU A 459 -6.51 21.82 -17.74
CA LEU A 459 -6.45 22.35 -16.39
C LEU A 459 -6.27 23.87 -16.44
N ILE A 460 -7.25 24.62 -15.92
CA ILE A 460 -7.15 26.08 -15.81
C ILE A 460 -6.38 26.45 -14.55
N ASP A 461 -6.80 25.91 -13.41
CA ASP A 461 -6.22 26.22 -12.11
C ASP A 461 -6.45 25.08 -11.11
N VAL A 462 -5.59 24.98 -10.11
CA VAL A 462 -5.77 24.06 -8.99
C VAL A 462 -5.17 24.65 -7.73
N HIS A 463 -5.97 24.64 -6.67
CA HIS A 463 -5.66 25.20 -5.38
C HIS A 463 -5.95 24.20 -4.27
N VAL A 464 -5.08 24.18 -3.26
CA VAL A 464 -5.23 23.39 -2.04
C VAL A 464 -4.86 24.27 -0.87
N GLU A 465 -5.73 24.33 0.13
CA GLU A 465 -5.52 25.08 1.35
C GLU A 465 -5.17 24.11 2.47
N GLN A 466 -3.94 24.20 2.99
CA GLN A 466 -3.45 23.31 4.03
C GLN A 466 -3.86 23.79 5.44
N VAL A 467 -3.92 22.86 6.40
CA VAL A 467 -4.08 23.17 7.82
C VAL A 467 -2.77 23.68 8.43
N THR A 468 -1.64 23.22 7.90
CA THR A 468 -0.27 23.55 8.32
C THR A 468 0.57 23.93 7.10
N ASP A 469 1.76 24.50 7.28
CA ASP A 469 2.66 24.84 6.16
C ASP A 469 3.23 23.61 5.40
N ASP A 470 3.01 22.39 5.90
CA ASP A 470 3.39 21.16 5.20
C ASP A 470 2.42 20.83 4.05
N PRO A 471 2.85 20.88 2.77
CA PRO A 471 1.99 20.60 1.62
C PRO A 471 1.52 19.14 1.54
N PHE A 472 2.17 18.22 2.26
CA PHE A 472 1.84 16.80 2.28
C PHE A 472 0.87 16.41 3.41
N ALA A 473 0.51 17.37 4.26
CA ALA A 473 -0.30 17.15 5.45
C ALA A 473 -1.81 17.37 5.21
N GLN A 474 -2.55 17.56 6.30
CA GLN A 474 -3.99 17.77 6.28
C GLN A 474 -4.40 19.04 5.51
N VAL A 475 -5.52 18.96 4.81
CA VAL A 475 -6.10 20.06 4.03
C VAL A 475 -7.44 20.50 4.62
N LYS A 476 -7.79 21.77 4.46
CA LYS A 476 -9.08 22.34 4.89
C LYS A 476 -9.99 22.76 3.74
N ALA A 477 -9.43 22.97 2.55
CA ALA A 477 -10.18 23.27 1.33
C ALA A 477 -9.33 22.98 0.09
N GLY A 478 -9.96 22.98 -1.08
CA GLY A 478 -9.26 22.96 -2.36
C GLY A 478 -10.23 22.89 -3.53
N TYR A 479 -9.77 23.27 -4.71
CA TYR A 479 -10.55 23.14 -5.95
C TYR A 479 -9.64 22.79 -7.12
N VAL A 480 -10.21 22.13 -8.12
CA VAL A 480 -9.62 21.99 -9.45
C VAL A 480 -10.56 22.57 -10.49
N ARG A 481 -10.06 23.51 -11.29
CA ARG A 481 -10.83 24.23 -12.30
C ARG A 481 -10.44 23.73 -13.69
N LEU A 482 -11.42 23.21 -14.42
CA LEU A 482 -11.22 22.50 -15.68
C LEU A 482 -12.01 23.17 -16.80
N CYS A 483 -11.48 23.13 -18.03
CA CYS A 483 -12.20 23.48 -19.25
C CYS A 483 -12.22 22.31 -20.21
N GLY A 484 -13.40 21.92 -20.71
CA GLY A 484 -13.54 20.85 -21.69
C GLY A 484 -15.01 20.57 -22.04
N PRO A 485 -15.29 19.51 -22.82
CA PRO A 485 -16.66 19.10 -23.10
C PRO A 485 -17.40 18.72 -21.81
N LEU A 486 -18.69 19.00 -21.76
CA LEU A 486 -19.54 18.67 -20.62
C LEU A 486 -20.91 18.19 -21.12
N LEU A 487 -21.33 17.03 -20.63
CA LEU A 487 -22.56 16.37 -21.05
C LEU A 487 -23.49 16.13 -19.87
N THR A 488 -24.81 16.20 -20.08
CA THR A 488 -25.80 15.76 -19.08
C THR A 488 -26.14 14.28 -19.25
N LEU A 489 -26.25 13.53 -18.15
CA LEU A 489 -26.65 12.12 -18.16
C LEU A 489 -27.48 11.71 -16.93
N THR A 490 -27.96 10.47 -16.94
CA THR A 490 -28.59 9.82 -15.79
C THR A 490 -27.98 8.44 -15.58
N ILE A 491 -27.88 8.01 -14.32
CA ILE A 491 -27.40 6.67 -13.96
C ILE A 491 -28.56 5.91 -13.33
N LYS A 492 -28.74 4.65 -13.73
CA LYS A 492 -29.76 3.74 -13.21
C LYS A 492 -29.12 2.47 -12.70
N ARG A 493 -29.61 1.95 -11.57
CA ARG A 493 -29.18 0.64 -11.07
C ARG A 493 -29.77 -0.47 -11.94
N THR A 494 -28.92 -1.39 -12.38
CA THR A 494 -29.33 -2.55 -13.18
C THR A 494 -29.87 -3.64 -12.25
N THR A 495 -31.04 -4.21 -12.56
CA THR A 495 -31.71 -5.26 -11.76
C THR A 495 -31.11 -6.66 -11.93
N SER A 496 -29.98 -6.80 -12.64
CA SER A 496 -29.38 -8.11 -12.94
C SER A 496 -28.57 -8.62 -11.75
N SER A 497 -28.98 -9.75 -11.19
CA SER A 497 -28.49 -10.32 -9.93
C SER A 497 -27.08 -10.95 -9.96
N ILE A 498 -26.28 -10.74 -11.02
CA ILE A 498 -25.02 -11.50 -11.26
C ILE A 498 -23.85 -10.60 -11.69
N LEU A 499 -23.97 -9.28 -11.64
CA LEU A 499 -22.95 -8.38 -12.17
C LEU A 499 -22.08 -7.75 -11.06
N SER A 500 -20.77 -7.65 -11.30
CA SER A 500 -19.81 -6.92 -10.44
C SER A 500 -20.28 -5.48 -10.17
N ARG A 501 -19.90 -4.85 -9.05
CA ARG A 501 -20.33 -3.47 -8.70
C ARG A 501 -20.16 -2.44 -9.85
N SER A 502 -19.10 -2.56 -10.66
CA SER A 502 -18.87 -1.71 -11.85
C SER A 502 -19.87 -1.88 -13.00
N ARG A 503 -20.69 -2.93 -12.94
CA ARG A 503 -21.77 -3.27 -13.87
C ARG A 503 -23.14 -3.23 -13.20
N ALA A 504 -23.21 -2.76 -11.96
CA ALA A 504 -24.46 -2.60 -11.24
C ALA A 504 -25.24 -1.35 -11.70
N TYR A 505 -24.64 -0.52 -12.57
CA TYR A 505 -25.24 0.71 -13.05
C TYR A 505 -25.09 0.88 -14.55
N ASP A 506 -26.15 1.37 -15.17
CA ASP A 506 -26.21 1.81 -16.55
C ASP A 506 -26.19 3.34 -16.60
N ALA A 507 -25.25 3.92 -17.34
CA ALA A 507 -25.26 5.34 -17.68
C ALA A 507 -26.03 5.55 -18.99
N LEU A 508 -26.97 6.51 -18.98
CA LEU A 508 -27.78 6.88 -20.13
C LEU A 508 -27.48 8.32 -20.57
N LEU A 509 -27.08 8.47 -21.83
CA LEU A 509 -26.94 9.76 -22.50
C LEU A 509 -28.13 9.95 -23.43
N ASN A 510 -28.94 10.99 -23.21
CA ASN A 510 -30.20 11.23 -23.94
C ASN A 510 -31.13 10.00 -23.96
N GLY A 511 -31.18 9.25 -22.84
CA GLY A 511 -31.97 8.03 -22.72
C GLY A 511 -31.39 6.80 -23.43
N GLN A 512 -30.22 6.91 -24.08
CA GLN A 512 -29.54 5.78 -24.71
C GLN A 512 -28.47 5.19 -23.80
N HIS A 513 -28.43 3.86 -23.70
CA HIS A 513 -27.42 3.15 -22.94
C HIS A 513 -26.02 3.38 -23.53
N THR A 514 -25.09 3.76 -22.68
CA THR A 514 -23.68 3.93 -23.06
C THR A 514 -22.92 2.61 -23.15
N GLY A 515 -23.49 1.51 -22.64
CA GLY A 515 -22.88 0.18 -22.60
C GLY A 515 -21.57 0.10 -21.79
N GLY A 516 -21.21 1.18 -21.09
CA GLY A 516 -19.94 1.36 -20.39
C GLY A 516 -19.91 0.78 -18.97
N PHE A 517 -18.80 1.02 -18.27
CA PHE A 517 -18.66 0.76 -16.84
C PHE A 517 -18.77 2.05 -16.05
N VAL A 518 -19.61 2.01 -15.03
CA VAL A 518 -19.83 3.10 -14.08
C VAL A 518 -19.12 2.74 -12.79
N TYR A 519 -18.25 3.64 -12.32
CA TYR A 519 -17.54 3.52 -11.06
C TYR A 519 -17.96 4.68 -10.16
N PRO A 520 -19.09 4.55 -9.44
CA PRO A 520 -19.54 5.62 -8.56
C PRO A 520 -18.64 5.71 -7.32
N ASP A 521 -18.44 6.92 -6.83
CA ASP A 521 -17.65 7.20 -5.62
C ASP A 521 -18.39 6.78 -4.33
N MET A 522 -19.72 6.62 -4.39
CA MET A 522 -20.59 6.22 -3.27
C MET A 522 -21.68 5.26 -3.76
N ASP A 523 -22.28 4.46 -2.86
CA ASP A 523 -23.45 3.66 -3.22
C ASP A 523 -24.62 4.59 -3.55
N VAL A 524 -25.11 4.47 -4.78
CA VAL A 524 -26.15 5.31 -5.36
C VAL A 524 -27.55 4.87 -4.89
N GLY A 525 -27.64 3.74 -4.16
CA GLY A 525 -28.91 3.15 -3.72
C GLY A 525 -29.74 2.60 -4.88
N ASP A 526 -31.01 2.23 -4.61
CA ASP A 526 -31.97 1.75 -5.61
C ASP A 526 -32.65 2.88 -6.40
N ALA A 527 -32.39 4.14 -6.04
CA ALA A 527 -32.96 5.29 -6.71
C ALA A 527 -32.13 5.67 -7.94
N ASP A 528 -32.81 6.04 -9.03
CA ASP A 528 -32.18 6.78 -10.12
C ASP A 528 -31.52 8.03 -9.51
N VAL A 529 -30.27 8.34 -9.88
CA VAL A 529 -29.68 9.65 -9.56
C VAL A 529 -29.85 10.55 -10.77
N PRO A 530 -30.95 11.35 -10.80
CA PRO A 530 -31.14 12.33 -11.86
C PRO A 530 -30.14 13.47 -11.67
N PHE A 531 -29.81 14.16 -12.77
CA PHE A 531 -28.99 15.38 -12.77
C PHE A 531 -27.48 15.17 -12.54
N LEU A 532 -26.86 14.34 -13.36
CA LEU A 532 -25.41 14.19 -13.39
C LEU A 532 -24.80 14.78 -14.66
N HIS A 533 -23.56 15.22 -14.53
CA HIS A 533 -22.73 15.69 -15.62
C HIS A 533 -21.60 14.71 -15.88
N PHE A 534 -21.19 14.60 -17.14
CA PHE A 534 -20.02 13.84 -17.57
C PHE A 534 -19.08 14.73 -18.35
N MET A 535 -17.84 14.81 -17.85
CA MET A 535 -16.75 15.48 -18.54
C MET A 535 -15.83 14.40 -19.14
N PRO A 536 -15.88 14.15 -20.46
CA PRO A 536 -14.99 13.20 -21.13
C PRO A 536 -13.56 13.73 -21.16
N PHE A 537 -12.61 12.97 -20.60
CA PHE A 537 -11.20 13.36 -20.52
C PHE A 537 -10.43 12.98 -21.78
N TYR A 538 -10.56 11.73 -22.25
CA TYR A 538 -9.86 11.27 -23.45
C TYR A 538 -10.58 10.09 -24.10
N ASN A 539 -10.15 9.74 -25.32
CA ASN A 539 -10.55 8.52 -26.01
C ASN A 539 -9.35 7.57 -26.13
N SER A 540 -9.48 6.35 -25.64
CA SER A 540 -8.48 5.29 -25.78
C SER A 540 -8.54 4.65 -27.18
N ASN A 541 -7.38 4.48 -27.81
CA ASN A 541 -7.24 3.79 -29.11
C ASN A 541 -7.12 2.25 -28.97
N MET A 542 -7.42 1.68 -27.80
CA MET A 542 -7.43 0.21 -27.64
C MET A 542 -8.54 -0.46 -28.45
N ALA A 543 -8.42 -1.78 -28.68
CA ALA A 543 -9.25 -2.60 -29.59
C ALA A 543 -10.79 -2.46 -29.43
N ASN A 544 -11.26 -1.88 -28.33
CA ASN A 544 -12.60 -1.33 -28.18
C ASN A 544 -12.45 0.13 -27.76
N SER A 545 -12.54 1.10 -28.68
CA SER A 545 -12.33 2.53 -28.34
C SER A 545 -13.11 2.89 -27.08
N GLN A 546 -12.43 3.36 -26.04
CA GLN A 546 -13.08 3.71 -24.76
C GLN A 546 -13.02 5.20 -24.54
N CYS A 547 -14.15 5.86 -24.26
CA CYS A 547 -14.10 7.21 -23.69
C CYS A 547 -14.07 7.10 -22.17
N VAL A 548 -13.13 7.77 -21.52
CA VAL A 548 -13.02 7.82 -20.07
C VAL A 548 -13.21 9.26 -19.60
N GLY A 549 -13.97 9.47 -18.53
CA GLY A 549 -14.21 10.78 -17.96
C GLY A 549 -14.81 10.75 -16.56
N LEU A 550 -15.04 11.94 -16.01
CA LEU A 550 -15.54 12.14 -14.66
C LEU A 550 -17.06 12.26 -14.64
N LEU A 551 -17.67 11.65 -13.63
CA LEU A 551 -19.04 11.91 -13.22
C LEU A 551 -19.05 13.01 -12.16
N LEU A 552 -19.92 13.99 -12.37
CA LEU A 552 -19.97 15.21 -11.59
C LEU A 552 -21.40 15.52 -11.17
N GLN A 553 -21.57 16.01 -9.96
CA GLN A 553 -22.85 16.45 -9.43
C GLN A 553 -22.73 17.92 -9.01
N PRO A 554 -23.63 18.82 -9.44
CA PRO A 554 -23.63 20.19 -8.94
C PRO A 554 -23.75 20.26 -7.42
N THR A 555 -23.01 21.18 -6.79
CA THR A 555 -23.08 21.33 -5.32
C THR A 555 -24.33 22.09 -4.88
N GLY A 556 -24.90 22.92 -5.77
CA GLY A 556 -26.00 23.83 -5.46
C GLY A 556 -25.58 25.05 -4.63
N VAL A 557 -24.30 25.19 -4.29
CA VAL A 557 -23.75 26.32 -3.51
C VAL A 557 -23.43 27.49 -4.43
N SER A 558 -22.70 27.22 -5.51
CA SER A 558 -22.28 28.21 -6.50
C SER A 558 -22.50 27.65 -7.90
N LYS A 559 -22.93 28.51 -8.84
CA LYS A 559 -23.15 28.09 -10.22
C LYS A 559 -21.86 27.59 -10.85
N GLY A 560 -21.88 26.36 -11.37
CA GLY A 560 -20.74 25.74 -12.04
C GLY A 560 -19.74 25.08 -11.10
N GLU A 561 -20.10 24.97 -9.82
CA GLU A 561 -19.35 24.25 -8.80
C GLU A 561 -19.88 22.83 -8.67
N PHE A 562 -18.97 21.86 -8.71
CA PHE A 562 -19.29 20.45 -8.75
C PHE A 562 -18.58 19.68 -7.64
N ARG A 563 -19.21 18.59 -7.23
CA ARG A 563 -18.60 17.50 -6.50
C ARG A 563 -18.34 16.35 -7.47
N ARG A 564 -17.16 15.74 -7.40
CA ARG A 564 -16.87 14.49 -8.10
C ARG A 564 -17.69 13.35 -7.46
N CYS A 565 -18.37 12.57 -8.29
CA CYS A 565 -19.19 11.43 -7.85
C CYS A 565 -18.86 10.11 -8.55
N GLY A 566 -17.83 10.06 -9.39
CA GLY A 566 -17.34 8.82 -9.96
C GLY A 566 -16.57 8.97 -11.26
N ARG A 567 -16.32 7.83 -11.90
CA ARG A 567 -15.75 7.69 -13.23
C ARG A 567 -16.71 6.92 -14.14
N LEU A 568 -16.76 7.30 -15.41
CA LEU A 568 -17.47 6.57 -16.45
C LEU A 568 -16.50 6.19 -17.58
N SER A 569 -16.56 4.92 -17.99
CA SER A 569 -15.81 4.38 -19.14
C SER A 569 -16.80 3.86 -20.18
N ILE A 570 -16.96 4.53 -21.32
CA ILE A 570 -17.91 4.22 -22.40
C ILE A 570 -17.23 3.42 -23.51
N PHE A 571 -17.84 2.34 -24.01
CA PHE A 571 -17.33 1.62 -25.18
C PHE A 571 -17.89 2.17 -26.49
N GLY A 572 -17.02 2.42 -27.47
CA GLY A 572 -17.30 3.18 -28.70
C GLY A 572 -18.29 2.56 -29.69
N LYS A 573 -18.86 1.38 -29.42
CA LYS A 573 -19.94 0.79 -30.23
C LYS A 573 -21.34 1.27 -29.81
N ALA A 574 -21.53 1.67 -28.55
CA ALA A 574 -22.85 1.94 -27.97
C ALA A 574 -23.32 3.38 -28.24
N VAL A 575 -22.41 4.34 -28.11
CA VAL A 575 -22.57 5.71 -28.59
C VAL A 575 -21.75 5.78 -29.86
N LYS A 576 -22.27 6.28 -30.98
CA LYS A 576 -21.46 6.51 -32.20
C LYS A 576 -20.42 7.60 -31.90
N ILE A 577 -19.33 7.24 -31.23
CA ILE A 577 -18.13 8.06 -31.04
C ILE A 577 -17.38 7.98 -32.39
N ALA A 578 -17.98 8.53 -33.43
CA ALA A 578 -17.40 8.51 -34.77
C ALA A 578 -16.31 9.58 -34.86
N GLY A 579 -15.05 9.17 -34.74
CA GLY A 579 -13.91 9.82 -35.37
C GLY A 579 -13.46 11.20 -34.87
N GLY A 580 -13.85 11.65 -33.67
CA GLY A 580 -13.34 12.92 -33.13
C GLY A 580 -13.96 13.37 -31.80
N PRO A 581 -13.42 14.45 -31.19
CA PRO A 581 -13.74 14.94 -29.84
C PRO A 581 -15.11 15.59 -29.69
N LEU A 582 -15.93 15.62 -30.75
CA LEU A 582 -16.90 16.70 -30.85
C LEU A 582 -18.22 16.46 -30.09
N TRP A 583 -18.58 15.24 -29.70
CA TRP A 583 -19.84 14.95 -28.97
C TRP A 583 -21.09 15.67 -29.52
N THR A 584 -21.05 16.16 -30.77
CA THR A 584 -21.94 17.17 -31.34
C THR A 584 -23.36 16.65 -31.54
N ASN A 585 -23.51 15.33 -31.56
CA ASN A 585 -24.78 14.66 -31.70
C ASN A 585 -25.50 14.47 -30.34
N ILE A 586 -24.85 14.79 -29.22
CA ILE A 586 -25.45 14.71 -27.89
C ILE A 586 -25.91 16.11 -27.48
N LYS A 587 -27.23 16.27 -27.39
CA LYS A 587 -27.85 17.48 -26.83
C LYS A 587 -27.85 17.40 -25.30
N ASN A 588 -27.42 18.47 -24.65
CA ASN A 588 -27.58 18.61 -23.20
C ASN A 588 -29.00 19.03 -22.84
N HIS A 589 -29.42 18.66 -21.63
CA HIS A 589 -30.65 19.16 -21.05
C HIS A 589 -30.50 20.62 -20.59
N ASP A 590 -31.63 21.34 -20.45
CA ASP A 590 -31.67 22.75 -20.07
C ASP A 590 -31.14 23.03 -18.64
N TRP A 591 -31.04 21.99 -17.81
CA TRP A 591 -30.48 22.08 -16.45
C TRP A 591 -28.94 21.98 -16.42
N LEU A 592 -28.26 21.96 -17.57
CA LEU A 592 -26.80 21.94 -17.65
C LEU A 592 -26.19 23.14 -16.91
N GLU A 593 -25.54 22.85 -15.79
CA GLU A 593 -24.75 23.81 -15.03
C GLU A 593 -23.29 23.92 -15.51
N TYR A 594 -22.70 25.12 -15.42
CA TYR A 594 -21.30 25.46 -15.72
C TYR A 594 -21.00 26.89 -15.25
N GLU A 595 -19.71 27.24 -15.08
CA GLU A 595 -19.28 28.60 -14.74
C GLU A 595 -19.32 29.53 -15.96
N SER A 596 -18.66 29.10 -17.04
CA SER A 596 -18.61 29.81 -18.31
C SER A 596 -18.54 28.86 -19.49
N PHE A 597 -18.99 29.34 -20.66
CA PHE A 597 -18.93 28.61 -21.93
C PHE A 597 -18.09 29.44 -22.91
N ASP A 598 -17.19 28.79 -23.63
CA ASP A 598 -16.26 29.46 -24.56
C ASP A 598 -16.91 29.95 -25.86
N GLY A 599 -18.21 29.66 -26.05
CA GLY A 599 -18.96 30.01 -27.25
C GLY A 599 -18.82 29.01 -28.39
N SER A 600 -18.05 27.94 -28.22
CA SER A 600 -17.79 26.92 -29.24
C SER A 600 -18.25 25.53 -28.78
N SER A 601 -17.55 24.90 -27.85
CA SER A 601 -17.78 23.51 -27.44
C SER A 601 -17.27 23.17 -26.04
N ALA A 602 -16.65 24.12 -25.32
CA ALA A 602 -16.00 23.86 -24.04
C ALA A 602 -16.64 24.66 -22.90
N PHE A 603 -16.83 23.97 -21.78
CA PHE A 603 -17.40 24.49 -20.55
C PHE A 603 -16.34 24.54 -19.47
N THR A 604 -16.33 25.62 -18.71
CA THR A 604 -15.50 25.78 -17.51
C THR A 604 -16.31 25.40 -16.27
N ILE A 605 -15.69 24.61 -15.40
CA ILE A 605 -16.26 24.17 -14.13
C ILE A 605 -15.19 24.18 -13.03
N SER A 606 -15.61 24.23 -11.77
CA SER A 606 -14.75 23.94 -10.62
C SER A 606 -15.26 22.70 -9.89
N ILE A 607 -14.34 21.80 -9.54
CA ILE A 607 -14.61 20.65 -8.69
C ILE A 607 -14.00 20.95 -7.31
N ILE A 608 -14.81 20.89 -6.26
CA ILE A 608 -14.41 21.20 -4.87
C ILE A 608 -14.18 19.96 -4.01
#